data_AF-A0AAV0JLL7-F1
#
_entry.id   AF-A0AAV0JLL7-F1
#
_cell.length_a   1.000
_cell.length_b   1.000
_cell.length_c   1.000
_cell.angle_alpha   90.00
_cell.angle_beta   90.00
_cell.angle_gamma   90.00
#
_symmetry.space_group_name_H-M   'P 1'
#
loop_
_entity.id
_entity.type
_entity.pdbx_description
1 polymer ?
#
loop_
_entity_poly.entity_id
_entity_poly.type
_entity_poly.pdbx_seq_one_letter_code
_entity_poly.pdbx_strand_id
1 'polypeptide(L)'
;MILDNLPVMRYATQNGIKIQWTRFPVGYTPQNNNEDYIINHLKFTVLVHEYEGRGVEIIGTGEEGMGVISEGDKKVASGYEIVGFEVVPCSVKYDSETMIKLHKYDNITSPSCPLELEKSQIIRQQERVSFTYEVEFVKSDVRWPSRWDAYLKMEGARVHWFSILNSLMVIFFLAGIVFVIFLRTMRRDLTRYEELDKEAQAQMNEELSGWKLVVCDVF
;
A
#
# COMPACT_ATOMS: atom_id res chain seq x y z
N MET A 1 -14.78 -13.19 12.19
CA MET A 1 -15.41 -11.89 11.90
C MET A 1 -14.28 -10.92 11.59
N ILE A 2 -14.06 -10.63 10.31
CA ILE A 2 -13.09 -9.64 9.84
C ILE A 2 -13.88 -8.35 9.72
N LEU A 3 -13.67 -7.39 10.62
CA LEU A 3 -14.58 -6.24 10.70
C LEU A 3 -14.35 -5.21 9.58
N ASP A 4 -13.12 -5.03 9.07
CA ASP A 4 -12.87 -4.24 7.84
C ASP A 4 -11.49 -4.48 7.18
N ASN A 5 -10.72 -5.51 7.56
CA ASN A 5 -9.35 -5.79 7.06
C ASN A 5 -8.34 -4.63 7.13
N LEU A 6 -8.68 -3.49 7.75
CA LEU A 6 -7.80 -2.34 7.86
C LEU A 6 -6.63 -2.66 8.80
N PRO A 7 -5.37 -2.43 8.38
CA PRO A 7 -4.25 -2.52 9.29
C PRO A 7 -4.39 -1.51 10.43
N VAL A 8 -3.86 -1.85 11.61
CA VAL A 8 -3.77 -0.90 12.71
C VAL A 8 -2.53 -0.03 12.51
N MET A 9 -2.71 1.29 12.62
CA MET A 9 -1.62 2.26 12.49
C MET A 9 -1.19 2.79 13.84
N ARG A 10 0.12 2.90 14.05
CA ARG A 10 0.67 3.61 15.21
C ARG A 10 1.38 4.87 14.75
N TYR A 11 1.19 5.96 15.47
CA TYR A 11 1.95 7.18 15.30
C TYR A 11 2.91 7.34 16.48
N ALA A 12 4.18 7.65 16.21
CA ALA A 12 5.08 8.17 17.22
C ALA A 12 5.64 9.50 16.75
N THR A 13 5.66 10.48 17.63
CA THR A 13 6.31 11.76 17.35
C THR A 13 7.73 11.70 17.88
N GLN A 14 8.73 11.71 17.00
CA GLN A 14 10.14 11.82 17.37
C GLN A 14 10.68 13.13 16.80
N ASN A 15 11.18 14.02 17.68
CA ASN A 15 11.74 15.33 17.30
C ASN A 15 10.82 16.18 16.39
N GLY A 16 9.51 16.17 16.64
CA GLY A 16 8.51 16.89 15.84
C GLY A 16 8.13 16.21 14.52
N ILE A 17 8.76 15.09 14.17
CA ILE A 17 8.42 14.28 13.01
C ILE A 17 7.47 13.17 13.45
N LYS A 18 6.27 13.14 12.86
CA LYS A 18 5.34 12.02 13.02
C LYS A 18 5.80 10.86 12.14
N ILE A 19 6.30 9.82 12.79
CA ILE A 19 6.62 8.56 12.13
C ILE A 19 5.43 7.63 12.35
N GLN A 20 5.04 6.92 11.30
CA GLN A 20 3.93 5.99 11.38
C GLN A 20 4.37 4.62 10.86
N TRP A 21 3.88 3.60 11.54
CA TRP A 21 4.15 2.20 11.20
C TRP A 21 2.84 1.44 11.15
N THR A 22 2.81 0.42 10.28
CA THR A 22 1.83 -0.65 10.37
C THR A 22 2.26 -1.57 11.53
N ARG A 23 1.31 -1.95 12.40
CA ARG A 23 1.51 -2.84 13.57
C ARG A 23 2.23 -2.19 14.76
N PHE A 24 2.19 -2.90 15.90
CA PHE A 24 2.89 -2.56 17.14
C PHE A 24 3.70 -3.76 17.65
N PRO A 25 4.87 -3.55 18.27
CA PRO A 25 5.65 -4.64 18.86
C PRO A 25 4.99 -5.11 20.16
N VAL A 26 5.29 -6.34 20.57
CA VAL A 26 4.82 -6.91 21.85
C VAL A 26 5.59 -6.35 23.05
N GLY A 27 6.83 -5.90 22.83
CA GLY A 27 7.71 -5.37 23.86
C GLY A 27 8.89 -4.64 23.26
N TYR A 28 9.76 -4.11 24.11
CA TYR A 28 10.96 -3.40 23.71
C TYR A 28 12.06 -3.49 24.77
N THR A 29 13.31 -3.43 24.32
CA THR A 29 14.51 -3.39 25.17
C THR A 29 15.22 -2.06 24.91
N PRO A 30 15.19 -1.10 25.86
CA PRO A 30 15.87 0.19 25.71
C PRO A 30 17.38 -0.01 25.58
N GLN A 31 18.07 0.77 24.72
CA GLN A 31 19.52 0.61 24.53
C GLN A 31 20.36 0.82 25.80
N ASN A 32 19.82 1.55 26.79
CA ASN A 32 20.48 1.88 28.05
C ASN A 32 20.10 0.96 29.22
N ASN A 33 19.18 0.00 29.03
CA ASN A 33 18.77 -0.92 30.07
C ASN A 33 18.80 -2.37 29.56
N ASN A 34 19.26 -3.29 30.40
CA ASN A 34 19.29 -4.72 30.07
C ASN A 34 17.98 -5.44 30.48
N GLU A 35 16.94 -4.69 30.78
CA GLU A 35 15.63 -5.20 31.13
C GLU A 35 14.70 -5.15 29.91
N ASP A 36 13.94 -6.23 29.72
CA ASP A 36 12.93 -6.32 28.68
C ASP A 36 11.58 -5.82 29.22
N TYR A 37 10.93 -4.94 28.44
CA TYR A 37 9.63 -4.37 28.78
C TYR A 37 8.55 -4.93 27.87
N ILE A 38 7.36 -5.15 28.43
CA ILE A 38 6.18 -5.62 27.69
C ILE A 38 5.17 -4.49 27.48
N ILE A 39 4.57 -4.45 26.30
CA ILE A 39 3.45 -3.58 26.00
C ILE A 39 2.19 -4.33 26.39
N ASN A 40 1.56 -3.89 27.47
CA ASN A 40 0.38 -4.53 28.04
C ASN A 40 -0.86 -3.63 28.07
N HIS A 41 -0.73 -2.36 27.66
CA HIS A 41 -1.87 -1.47 27.46
C HIS A 41 -1.92 -0.95 26.02
N LEU A 42 -3.08 -1.06 25.38
CA LEU A 42 -3.33 -0.56 24.03
C LEU A 42 -4.47 0.46 24.05
N LYS A 43 -4.16 1.70 23.68
CA LYS A 43 -5.17 2.73 23.42
C LYS A 43 -5.53 2.73 21.95
N PHE A 44 -6.74 2.30 21.63
CA PHE A 44 -7.29 2.33 20.29
C PHE A 44 -8.12 3.59 20.07
N THR A 45 -7.84 4.29 18.97
CA THR A 45 -8.69 5.37 18.47
C THR A 45 -9.31 4.90 17.16
N VAL A 46 -10.62 4.68 17.18
CA VAL A 46 -11.40 4.28 16.01
C VAL A 46 -11.93 5.53 15.34
N LEU A 47 -11.46 5.79 14.13
CA LEU A 47 -11.90 6.94 13.35
C LEU A 47 -13.21 6.59 12.65
N VAL A 48 -14.24 7.41 12.87
CA VAL A 48 -15.56 7.23 12.27
C VAL A 48 -15.93 8.41 11.37
N HIS A 49 -16.53 8.12 10.23
CA HIS A 49 -17.05 9.14 9.32
C HIS A 49 -18.56 9.01 9.20
N GLU A 50 -19.25 10.14 9.11
CA GLU A 50 -20.70 10.15 8.95
C GLU A 50 -21.07 9.81 7.50
N TYR A 51 -22.13 9.03 7.34
CA TYR A 51 -22.58 8.56 6.05
C TYR A 51 -23.15 9.72 5.18
N GLU A 52 -22.51 10.05 4.06
CA GLU A 52 -22.95 11.12 3.13
C GLU A 52 -23.78 10.62 1.91
N GLY A 53 -24.35 9.42 1.95
CA GLY A 53 -25.10 8.84 0.83
C GLY A 53 -26.62 9.00 0.92
N ARG A 54 -27.26 9.49 -0.15
CA ARG A 54 -28.70 9.24 -0.37
C ARG A 54 -28.86 7.84 -0.96
N GLY A 55 -29.61 6.96 -0.27
CA GLY A 55 -30.18 5.76 -0.88
C GLY A 55 -29.34 4.49 -0.86
N VAL A 56 -28.53 4.25 0.19
CA VAL A 56 -27.93 2.92 0.40
C VAL A 56 -28.59 2.23 1.58
N GLU A 57 -29.12 1.05 1.29
CA GLU A 57 -29.65 0.10 2.25
C GLU A 57 -28.55 -0.34 3.22
N ILE A 58 -28.67 0.04 4.49
CA ILE A 58 -27.73 -0.37 5.54
C ILE A 58 -28.05 -1.82 5.90
N ILE A 59 -27.08 -2.71 5.74
CA ILE A 59 -27.12 -4.07 6.28
C ILE A 59 -26.58 -4.00 7.71
N GLY A 60 -27.48 -4.09 8.69
CA GLY A 60 -27.11 -4.17 10.10
C GLY A 60 -27.09 -5.62 10.57
N THR A 61 -26.11 -6.00 11.39
CA THR A 61 -26.15 -7.21 12.21
C THR A 61 -26.65 -6.86 13.60
N GLY A 62 -27.95 -7.00 13.81
CA GLY A 62 -28.58 -6.92 15.13
C GLY A 62 -28.76 -8.32 15.76
N GLU A 63 -29.34 -8.37 16.96
CA GLU A 63 -29.64 -9.64 17.67
C GLU A 63 -30.57 -10.57 16.87
N GLU A 64 -31.29 -10.06 15.87
CA GLU A 64 -32.19 -10.82 14.99
C GLU A 64 -31.54 -11.32 13.67
N GLY A 65 -30.23 -11.12 13.50
CA GLY A 65 -29.49 -11.56 12.31
C GLY A 65 -29.19 -10.44 11.31
N MET A 66 -28.88 -10.83 10.07
CA MET A 66 -28.48 -9.92 8.99
C MET A 66 -29.72 -9.33 8.31
N GLY A 67 -30.02 -8.06 8.59
CA GLY A 67 -31.23 -7.38 8.12
C GLY A 67 -30.92 -6.12 7.31
N VAL A 68 -31.68 -5.91 6.24
CA VAL A 68 -31.69 -4.67 5.45
C VAL A 68 -32.68 -3.69 6.09
N ILE A 69 -32.20 -2.51 6.48
CA ILE A 69 -33.06 -1.45 7.02
C ILE A 69 -33.67 -0.67 5.84
N SER A 70 -34.81 -1.11 5.31
CA SER A 70 -35.51 -0.41 4.22
C SER A 70 -36.39 0.74 4.75
N GLU A 71 -35.96 1.97 4.44
CA GLU A 71 -36.72 3.11 3.87
C GLU A 71 -38.17 3.42 4.33
N GLY A 72 -38.59 3.00 5.53
CA GLY A 72 -39.93 3.30 6.08
C GLY A 72 -40.04 4.62 6.87
N ASP A 73 -38.93 5.14 7.38
CA ASP A 73 -38.93 6.36 8.20
C ASP A 73 -38.01 7.42 7.57
N LYS A 74 -38.58 8.59 7.25
CA LYS A 74 -37.85 9.80 6.82
C LYS A 74 -37.01 10.42 7.94
N LYS A 75 -36.21 9.63 8.64
CA LYS A 75 -35.00 10.09 9.30
C LYS A 75 -33.87 9.66 8.37
N VAL A 76 -33.14 10.64 7.84
CA VAL A 76 -31.86 10.42 7.16
C VAL A 76 -31.13 9.35 7.96
N ALA A 77 -30.88 8.19 7.35
CA ALA A 77 -30.17 7.10 8.02
C ALA A 77 -28.74 7.57 8.27
N SER A 78 -28.52 8.25 9.40
CA SER A 78 -27.22 8.75 9.82
C SER A 78 -26.44 7.57 10.40
N GLY A 79 -25.75 6.85 9.51
CA GLY A 79 -24.79 5.81 9.87
C GLY A 79 -23.39 6.38 10.11
N TYR A 80 -22.56 5.61 10.80
CA TYR A 80 -21.13 5.87 10.92
C TYR A 80 -20.35 4.70 10.31
N GLU A 81 -19.37 5.01 9.47
CA GLU A 81 -18.47 4.04 8.89
C GLU A 81 -17.08 4.18 9.51
N ILE A 82 -16.39 3.06 9.72
CA ILE A 82 -15.05 3.07 10.30
C ILE A 82 -14.03 3.40 9.20
N VAL A 83 -13.35 4.53 9.32
CA VAL A 83 -12.40 5.01 8.29
C VAL A 83 -10.94 4.85 8.70
N GLY A 84 -10.67 4.36 9.90
CA GLY A 84 -9.30 4.08 10.33
C GLY A 84 -9.20 3.55 11.75
N PHE A 85 -8.06 2.91 12.02
CA PHE A 85 -7.68 2.42 13.34
C PHE A 85 -6.32 2.97 13.71
N GLU A 86 -6.27 3.73 14.79
CA GLU A 86 -5.02 4.19 15.40
C GLU A 86 -4.79 3.46 16.71
N VAL A 87 -3.54 3.12 17.00
CA VAL A 87 -3.13 2.52 18.27
C VAL A 87 -1.95 3.27 18.87
N VAL A 88 -2.05 3.54 20.16
CA VAL A 88 -0.95 3.99 20.99
C VAL A 88 -0.59 2.85 21.95
N PRO A 89 0.50 2.10 21.66
CA PRO A 89 0.97 1.06 22.56
C PRO A 89 1.73 1.68 23.73
N CYS A 90 1.42 1.27 24.96
CA CYS A 90 2.20 1.67 26.12
C CYS A 90 2.37 0.54 27.14
N SER A 91 3.40 0.68 27.97
CA SER A 91 3.73 -0.25 29.03
C SER A 91 3.30 0.37 30.36
N VAL A 92 2.46 -0.34 31.11
CA VAL A 92 1.90 0.13 32.37
C VAL A 92 2.08 -0.97 33.41
N LYS A 93 2.77 -0.64 34.50
CA LYS A 93 2.88 -1.53 35.65
C LYS A 93 1.59 -1.44 36.47
N TYR A 94 0.78 -2.49 36.41
CA TYR A 94 -0.43 -2.62 37.22
C TYR A 94 -0.12 -3.27 38.56
N ASP A 95 -0.93 -2.95 39.56
CA ASP A 95 -0.95 -3.71 40.80
C ASP A 95 -1.68 -5.05 40.59
N SER A 96 -1.04 -6.15 41.00
CA SER A 96 -1.54 -7.50 40.74
C SER A 96 -2.82 -7.79 41.51
N GLU A 97 -2.95 -7.31 42.75
CA GLU A 97 -4.09 -7.60 43.62
C GLU A 97 -5.38 -6.92 43.14
N THR A 98 -5.27 -5.70 42.64
CA THR A 98 -6.40 -4.99 42.02
C THR A 98 -6.84 -5.65 40.71
N MET A 99 -5.89 -6.05 39.86
CA MET A 99 -6.22 -6.66 38.57
C MET A 99 -6.82 -8.07 38.67
N ILE A 100 -6.45 -8.85 39.68
CA ILE A 100 -7.03 -10.19 39.92
C ILE A 100 -8.51 -10.11 40.31
N LYS A 101 -8.93 -9.02 40.95
CA LYS A 101 -10.32 -8.81 41.38
C LYS A 101 -11.26 -8.39 40.25
N LEU A 102 -10.70 -7.98 39.11
CA LEU A 102 -11.47 -7.50 37.97
C LEU A 102 -11.89 -8.64 37.05
N HIS A 103 -13.12 -8.56 36.57
CA HIS A 103 -13.64 -9.45 35.54
C HIS A 103 -13.39 -8.90 34.13
N LYS A 104 -13.53 -9.78 33.14
CA LYS A 104 -13.48 -9.42 31.73
C LYS A 104 -14.59 -8.39 31.47
N TYR A 105 -14.21 -7.15 31.13
CA TYR A 105 -15.06 -5.96 30.88
C TYR A 105 -15.39 -5.06 32.08
N ASP A 106 -14.73 -5.23 33.23
CA ASP A 106 -14.83 -4.21 34.28
C ASP A 106 -14.19 -2.90 33.83
N ASN A 107 -14.81 -1.78 34.22
CA ASN A 107 -14.29 -0.45 33.92
C ASN A 107 -13.06 -0.16 34.77
N ILE A 108 -11.93 0.06 34.11
CA ILE A 108 -10.68 0.48 34.74
C ILE A 108 -10.45 1.95 34.38
N THR A 109 -9.95 2.74 35.32
CA THR A 109 -9.51 4.11 35.04
C THR A 109 -8.45 4.08 33.95
N SER A 110 -8.68 4.84 32.86
CA SER A 110 -7.72 5.00 31.76
C SER A 110 -6.35 5.38 32.32
N PRO A 111 -5.32 4.52 32.18
CA PRO A 111 -3.99 4.84 32.67
C PRO A 111 -3.38 5.91 31.76
N SER A 112 -2.76 6.94 32.36
CA SER A 112 -1.91 7.82 31.56
C SER A 112 -0.73 6.99 31.05
N CYS A 113 -0.58 6.81 29.73
CA CYS A 113 0.58 6.13 29.15
C CYS A 113 1.87 6.81 29.63
N PRO A 114 2.65 6.18 30.54
CA PRO A 114 3.79 6.83 31.15
C PRO A 114 4.95 6.86 30.16
N LEU A 115 5.64 8.00 30.06
CA LEU A 115 6.90 8.14 29.34
C LEU A 115 8.09 7.63 30.17
N GLU A 116 7.90 7.46 31.48
CA GLU A 116 8.92 7.05 32.43
C GLU A 116 9.07 5.52 32.46
N LEU A 117 10.31 5.05 32.32
CA LEU A 117 10.68 3.63 32.36
C LEU A 117 10.34 2.96 33.70
N GLU A 118 10.35 3.68 34.81
CA GLU A 118 10.07 3.15 36.14
C GLU A 118 8.61 2.69 36.31
N LYS A 119 7.70 3.26 35.52
CA LYS A 119 6.26 2.93 35.52
C LYS A 119 5.91 1.87 34.46
N SER A 120 6.89 1.40 33.71
CA SER A 120 6.72 0.36 32.69
C SER A 120 6.81 -1.03 33.30
N GLN A 121 6.09 -2.00 32.71
CA GLN A 121 6.10 -3.39 33.14
C GLN A 121 7.32 -4.11 32.60
N ILE A 122 8.17 -4.59 33.50
CA ILE A 122 9.33 -5.43 33.20
C ILE A 122 8.87 -6.89 33.05
N ILE A 123 9.51 -7.63 32.15
CA ILE A 123 9.28 -9.06 31.96
C ILE A 123 10.11 -9.85 32.97
N ARG A 124 9.45 -10.65 33.80
CA ARG A 124 10.11 -11.63 34.68
C ARG A 124 9.51 -13.00 34.45
N GLN A 125 10.35 -14.03 34.63
CA GLN A 125 9.92 -15.41 34.45
C GLN A 125 8.79 -15.73 35.46
N GLN A 126 7.71 -16.33 34.95
CA GLN A 126 6.56 -16.77 35.77
C GLN A 126 5.71 -15.64 36.38
N GLU A 127 5.90 -14.39 35.96
CA GLU A 127 5.07 -13.26 36.37
C GLU A 127 3.76 -13.21 35.57
N ARG A 128 2.64 -12.94 36.24
CA ARG A 128 1.35 -12.71 35.58
C ARG A 128 1.27 -11.26 35.12
N VAL A 129 1.11 -11.07 33.81
CA VAL A 129 0.93 -9.75 33.21
C VAL A 129 -0.54 -9.53 32.87
N SER A 130 -1.10 -8.45 33.39
CA SER A 130 -2.45 -8.02 33.05
C SER A 130 -2.43 -7.19 31.77
N PHE A 131 -3.26 -7.58 30.81
CA PHE A 131 -3.47 -6.88 29.55
C PHE A 131 -4.76 -6.08 29.60
N THR A 132 -4.68 -4.82 29.22
CA THR A 132 -5.82 -3.92 29.14
C THR A 132 -5.83 -3.21 27.80
N TYR A 133 -7.02 -2.82 27.37
CA TYR A 133 -7.21 -2.01 26.19
C TYR A 133 -8.27 -0.95 26.46
N GLU A 134 -8.13 0.18 25.81
CA GLU A 134 -9.16 1.21 25.78
C GLU A 134 -9.52 1.53 24.34
N VAL A 135 -10.78 1.91 24.10
CA VAL A 135 -11.30 2.22 22.77
C VAL A 135 -12.01 3.56 22.84
N GLU A 136 -11.58 4.48 21.98
CA GLU A 136 -12.15 5.82 21.82
C GLU A 136 -12.63 5.98 20.37
N PHE A 137 -13.86 6.43 20.18
CA PHE A 137 -14.41 6.71 18.85
C PHE A 137 -14.31 8.21 18.55
N VAL A 138 -13.63 8.58 17.46
CA VAL A 138 -13.39 9.98 17.08
C VAL A 138 -13.90 10.24 15.68
N LYS A 139 -14.69 11.32 15.50
CA LYS A 139 -15.18 11.71 14.18
C LYS A 139 -14.02 12.22 13.31
N SER A 140 -13.94 11.74 12.08
CA SER A 140 -12.92 12.10 11.10
C SER A 140 -13.55 12.61 9.82
N ASP A 141 -12.89 13.53 9.13
CA ASP A 141 -13.30 14.07 7.83
C ASP A 141 -12.89 13.16 6.65
N VAL A 142 -12.16 12.07 6.93
CA VAL A 142 -11.75 11.09 5.91
C VAL A 142 -12.97 10.35 5.38
N ARG A 143 -13.22 10.47 4.08
CA ARG A 143 -14.30 9.74 3.42
C ARG A 143 -13.95 8.27 3.27
N TRP A 144 -14.95 7.39 3.33
CA TRP A 144 -14.80 5.94 3.19
C TRP A 144 -14.01 5.47 1.95
N PRO A 145 -14.18 6.03 0.74
CA PRO A 145 -13.38 5.63 -0.42
C PRO A 145 -11.89 5.99 -0.30
N SER A 146 -11.58 7.05 0.46
CA SER A 146 -10.21 7.53 0.67
C SER A 146 -9.49 6.89 1.85
N ARG A 147 -10.14 5.96 2.59
CA ARG A 147 -9.57 5.42 3.84
C ARG A 147 -8.22 4.70 3.67
N TRP A 148 -7.98 4.13 2.49
CA TRP A 148 -6.73 3.45 2.16
C TRP A 148 -5.55 4.40 1.85
N ASP A 149 -5.81 5.67 1.55
CA ASP A 149 -4.76 6.65 1.20
C ASP A 149 -3.79 6.90 2.37
N ALA A 150 -4.27 6.79 3.60
CA ALA A 150 -3.45 6.89 4.80
C ALA A 150 -2.40 5.77 4.91
N TYR A 151 -2.68 4.58 4.36
CA TYR A 151 -1.78 3.42 4.45
C TYR A 151 -0.75 3.40 3.31
N LEU A 152 -1.13 3.91 2.13
CA LEU A 152 -0.24 3.97 0.96
C LEU A 152 0.89 4.98 1.12
N LYS A 153 0.74 5.96 2.02
CA LYS A 153 1.73 7.03 2.22
C LYS A 153 2.96 6.60 3.02
N MET A 154 2.91 5.49 3.77
CA MET A 154 3.94 5.17 4.76
C MET A 154 5.02 4.19 4.34
N GLU A 155 4.81 3.38 3.30
CA GLU A 155 5.77 2.34 2.96
C GLU A 155 6.16 2.37 1.48
N GLY A 156 7.44 2.64 1.22
CA GLY A 156 8.14 1.92 0.16
C GLY A 156 8.70 2.71 -1.02
N ALA A 157 8.43 4.01 -1.16
CA ALA A 157 8.93 4.76 -2.33
C ALA A 157 10.47 4.73 -2.46
N ARG A 158 11.20 4.55 -1.35
CA ARG A 158 12.68 4.49 -1.34
C ARG A 158 13.27 3.12 -1.67
N VAL A 159 12.56 2.02 -1.47
CA VAL A 159 13.15 0.66 -1.60
C VAL A 159 12.89 0.06 -3.00
N HIS A 160 11.80 0.44 -3.67
CA HIS A 160 11.44 -0.16 -4.95
C HIS A 160 12.09 0.51 -6.18
N TRP A 161 12.61 1.73 -6.05
CA TRP A 161 13.20 2.44 -7.20
C TRP A 161 14.47 1.75 -7.74
N PHE A 162 15.20 1.00 -6.90
CA PHE A 162 16.35 0.20 -7.35
C PHE A 162 15.94 -0.93 -8.31
N SER A 163 14.85 -1.64 -8.00
CA SER A 163 14.31 -2.69 -8.86
C SER A 163 13.74 -2.14 -10.18
N ILE A 164 13.16 -0.93 -10.13
CA ILE A 164 12.68 -0.21 -11.32
C ILE A 164 13.85 0.20 -12.22
N LEU A 165 14.94 0.71 -11.64
CA LEU A 165 16.14 1.08 -12.42
C LEU A 165 16.79 -0.17 -13.05
N ASN A 166 16.85 -1.26 -12.30
CA ASN A 166 17.41 -2.52 -12.79
C ASN A 166 16.61 -3.09 -13.98
N SER A 167 15.27 -3.09 -13.91
CA SER A 167 14.44 -3.54 -15.03
C SER A 167 14.53 -2.61 -16.24
N LEU A 168 14.63 -1.29 -16.03
CA LEU A 168 14.83 -0.32 -17.09
C LEU A 168 16.17 -0.53 -17.83
N MET A 169 17.26 -0.81 -17.12
CA MET A 169 18.56 -1.11 -17.76
C MET A 169 18.46 -2.30 -18.73
N VAL A 170 17.79 -3.38 -18.31
CA VAL A 170 17.61 -4.58 -19.14
C VAL A 170 16.77 -4.26 -20.39
N ILE A 171 15.69 -3.48 -20.24
CA ILE A 171 14.84 -3.07 -21.36
C ILE A 171 15.62 -2.24 -22.38
N PHE A 172 16.41 -1.26 -21.93
CA PHE A 172 17.25 -0.46 -22.84
C PHE A 172 18.28 -1.29 -23.58
N PHE A 173 18.88 -2.28 -22.91
CA PHE A 173 19.85 -3.18 -23.53
C PHE A 173 19.20 -4.05 -24.62
N LEU A 174 18.05 -4.66 -24.32
CA LEU A 174 17.29 -5.45 -25.32
C LEU A 174 16.82 -4.57 -26.49
N ALA A 175 16.28 -3.39 -26.20
CA ALA A 175 15.82 -2.45 -27.22
C ALA A 175 16.99 -2.00 -28.14
N GLY A 176 18.17 -1.76 -27.57
CA GLY A 176 19.37 -1.43 -28.33
C GLY A 176 19.79 -2.54 -29.30
N ILE A 177 19.80 -3.80 -28.86
CA ILE A 177 20.12 -4.94 -29.74
C ILE A 177 19.11 -5.06 -30.88
N VAL A 178 17.82 -5.00 -30.57
CA VAL A 178 16.75 -5.05 -31.58
C VAL A 178 16.88 -3.88 -32.56
N PHE A 179 17.19 -2.68 -32.07
CA PHE A 179 17.39 -1.50 -32.91
C PHE A 179 18.59 -1.64 -33.85
N VAL A 180 19.71 -2.22 -33.39
CA VAL A 180 20.87 -2.51 -34.26
C VAL A 180 20.52 -3.55 -35.33
N ILE A 181 19.80 -4.62 -34.98
CA ILE A 181 19.34 -5.63 -35.95
C ILE A 181 18.40 -4.99 -36.99
N PHE A 182 17.49 -4.14 -36.54
CA PHE A 182 16.55 -3.42 -37.40
C PHE A 182 17.30 -2.51 -38.39
N LEU A 183 18.22 -1.67 -37.90
CA LEU A 183 19.03 -0.80 -38.74
C LEU A 183 19.91 -1.57 -39.73
N ARG A 184 20.48 -2.71 -39.31
CA ARG A 184 21.29 -3.57 -40.18
C ARG A 184 20.45 -4.17 -41.29
N THR A 185 19.25 -4.64 -40.96
CA THR A 185 18.30 -5.18 -41.93
C THR A 185 17.85 -4.11 -42.91
N MET A 186 17.45 -2.94 -42.41
CA MET A 186 16.98 -1.82 -43.23
C MET A 186 18.07 -1.30 -44.19
N ARG A 187 19.32 -1.16 -43.72
CA ARG A 187 20.43 -0.77 -44.60
C ARG A 187 20.70 -1.80 -45.69
N ARG A 188 20.71 -3.08 -45.34
CA ARG A 188 20.88 -4.17 -46.30
C ARG A 188 19.74 -4.22 -47.32
N ASP A 189 18.52 -3.93 -46.89
CA ASP A 189 17.35 -3.90 -47.75
C ASP A 189 17.44 -2.72 -48.73
N LEU A 190 17.80 -1.52 -48.25
CA LEU A 190 18.02 -0.34 -49.10
C LEU A 190 19.08 -0.59 -50.19
N THR A 191 20.24 -1.15 -49.83
CA THR A 191 21.29 -1.47 -50.81
C THR A 191 20.82 -2.49 -51.84
N ARG A 192 20.04 -3.49 -51.42
CA ARG A 192 19.47 -4.49 -52.32
C ARG A 192 18.48 -3.86 -53.30
N TYR A 193 17.67 -2.89 -52.86
CA TYR A 193 16.77 -2.15 -53.75
C TYR A 193 17.54 -1.28 -54.75
N GLU A 194 18.61 -0.61 -54.34
CA GLU A 194 19.48 0.15 -55.25
C GLU A 194 20.18 -0.74 -56.29
N GLU A 195 20.56 -1.96 -55.90
CA GLU A 195 21.14 -2.96 -56.82
C GLU A 195 20.11 -3.47 -57.83
N LEU A 196 18.91 -3.84 -57.37
CA LEU A 196 17.82 -4.29 -58.24
C LEU A 196 17.36 -3.19 -59.21
N ASP A 197 17.35 -1.92 -58.78
CA ASP A 197 17.02 -0.78 -59.63
C ASP A 197 18.07 -0.58 -60.73
N LYS A 198 19.36 -0.73 -60.40
CA LYS A 198 20.46 -0.70 -61.38
C LYS A 198 20.40 -1.85 -62.37
N GLU A 199 20.09 -3.06 -61.91
CA GLU A 199 19.93 -4.25 -62.77
C GLU A 199 18.73 -4.08 -63.71
N ALA A 200 17.58 -3.61 -63.20
CA ALA A 200 16.40 -3.33 -64.01
C ALA A 200 16.68 -2.24 -65.06
N GLN A 201 17.40 -1.18 -64.69
CA GLN A 201 17.80 -0.12 -65.62
C GLN A 201 18.83 -0.61 -66.66
N ALA A 202 19.75 -1.51 -66.28
CA ALA A 202 20.70 -2.12 -67.21
C ALA A 202 19.99 -3.03 -68.23
N GLN A 203 19.07 -3.89 -67.78
CA GLN A 203 18.27 -4.74 -68.65
C GLN A 203 17.40 -3.90 -69.61
N MET A 204 16.78 -2.83 -69.10
CA MET A 204 15.99 -1.91 -69.93
C MET A 204 16.86 -1.24 -71.01
N ASN A 205 18.09 -0.83 -70.67
CA ASN A 205 19.03 -0.25 -71.63
C ASN A 205 19.50 -1.26 -72.69
N GLU A 206 19.68 -2.53 -72.32
CA GLU A 206 20.07 -3.60 -73.24
C GLU A 206 18.93 -3.93 -74.22
N GLU A 207 17.70 -4.04 -73.74
CA GLU A 207 16.51 -4.27 -74.58
C GLU A 207 16.24 -3.11 -75.54
N LEU A 208 16.48 -1.85 -75.13
CA LEU A 208 16.38 -0.69 -76.03
C LEU A 208 17.48 -0.67 -77.12
N SER A 209 18.64 -1.27 -76.85
CA SER A 209 19.77 -1.34 -77.78
C SER A 209 19.56 -2.41 -78.87
N GLY A 210 18.91 -3.52 -78.52
CA GLY A 210 18.69 -4.66 -79.44
C GLY A 210 17.90 -4.30 -80.70
N TRP A 211 16.76 -3.60 -80.58
CA TRP A 211 15.96 -3.19 -81.73
C TRP A 211 16.68 -2.16 -82.63
N LYS A 212 17.54 -1.33 -82.04
CA LYS A 212 18.31 -0.32 -82.77
C LYS A 212 19.45 -0.94 -83.59
N LEU A 213 19.99 -2.08 -83.17
CA LEU A 213 20.98 -2.85 -83.94
C LEU A 213 20.35 -3.55 -85.16
N VAL A 214 19.13 -4.06 -85.03
CA VAL A 214 18.41 -4.75 -86.12
C VAL A 214 17.97 -3.78 -87.24
N VAL A 215 17.74 -2.50 -86.91
CA VAL A 215 17.39 -1.46 -87.91
C VAL A 215 18.59 -1.06 -88.80
N CYS A 216 19.83 -1.33 -88.38
CA CYS A 216 21.02 -1.03 -89.20
C CYS A 216 21.41 -2.13 -90.20
N ASP A 217 20.74 -3.29 -90.21
CA ASP A 217 21.04 -4.43 -91.10
C ASP A 217 19.97 -4.65 -92.19
N VAL A 218 19.05 -3.68 -92.35
CA VAL A 218 18.02 -3.69 -93.39
C VAL A 218 18.19 -2.47 -94.29
N PHE A 219 19.28 -2.40 -95.06
CA PHE A 219 19.38 -1.65 -96.32
C PHE A 219 20.56 -2.13 -97.16
#